data_AF-A0A812V2B9-F1
#
_entry.id   AF-A0A812V2B9-F1
#
_cell.length_a   1.000
_cell.length_b   1.000
_cell.length_c   1.000
_cell.angle_alpha   90.00
_cell.angle_beta   90.00
_cell.angle_gamma   90.00
#
_symmetry.space_group_name_H-M   'P 1'
#
loop_
_entity.id
_entity.type
_entity.pdbx_description
1 polymer ?
#
loop_
_entity_poly.entity_id
_entity_poly.type
_entity_poly.pdbx_seq_one_letter_code
_entity_poly.pdbx_strand_id
1 'polypeptide(L)'
;MFETIMGIVIAFNIGVMVVETNMDASCQQGQQDIRNCAEGSFNVQWLQILNIVLLVVYSVECAARAYVERSMYIWNRWNQIDLLTVLLGWGGMLLASAVNLNVLRLFRVVRLMRAARVVISVPEFYILVSGLSHSLKAIVFGSVMLLAVILVWAAASARLQTQPSK
;
A
#
# COMPACT_ATOMS: atom_id res chain seq x y z
N MET A 1 -12.66 9.27 14.99
CA MET A 1 -12.60 10.72 14.70
C MET A 1 -11.20 11.15 14.28
N PHE A 2 -10.17 10.89 15.09
CA PHE A 2 -8.77 11.21 14.74
C PHE A 2 -8.29 10.52 13.44
N GLU A 3 -8.55 9.22 13.29
CA GLU A 3 -8.24 8.45 12.07
C GLU A 3 -8.88 9.04 10.80
N THR A 4 -10.15 9.46 10.89
CA THR A 4 -10.90 10.02 9.77
C THR A 4 -10.33 11.39 9.34
N ILE A 5 -9.95 12.22 10.31
CA ILE A 5 -9.33 13.53 10.05
C ILE A 5 -7.95 13.34 9.40
N MET A 6 -7.14 12.42 9.92
CA MET A 6 -5.83 12.09 9.36
C MET A 6 -5.95 11.54 7.93
N GLY A 7 -6.92 10.65 7.68
CA GLY A 7 -7.21 10.12 6.34
C GLY A 7 -7.56 11.21 5.33
N ILE A 8 -8.41 12.18 5.71
CA ILE A 8 -8.77 13.32 4.85
C ILE A 8 -7.56 14.22 4.56
N VAL A 9 -6.76 14.54 5.57
CA VAL A 9 -5.56 15.39 5.42
C VAL A 9 -4.51 14.74 4.51
N ILE A 10 -4.30 13.42 4.66
CA ILE A 10 -3.40 12.65 3.81
C ILE A 10 -3.93 12.57 2.38
N ALA A 11 -5.23 12.30 2.19
CA ALA A 11 -5.85 12.24 0.87
C ALA A 11 -5.74 13.57 0.12
N PHE A 12 -5.99 14.70 0.80
CA PHE A 12 -5.82 16.04 0.23
C PHE A 12 -4.36 16.31 -0.14
N ASN A 13 -3.40 16.02 0.76
CA ASN A 13 -1.97 16.16 0.50
C ASN A 13 -1.52 15.30 -0.70
N ILE A 14 -2.01 14.06 -0.81
CA ILE A 14 -1.73 13.20 -1.96
C ILE A 14 -2.33 13.81 -3.23
N GLY A 15 -3.57 14.32 -3.20
CA GLY A 15 -4.19 14.98 -4.35
C GLY A 15 -3.34 16.14 -4.88
N VAL A 16 -2.96 17.07 -4.01
CA VAL A 16 -2.09 18.21 -4.36
C VAL A 16 -0.76 17.72 -4.92
N MET A 17 -0.15 16.73 -4.26
CA MET A 17 1.07 16.11 -4.72
C MET A 17 0.90 15.44 -6.10
N VAL A 18 -0.27 14.85 -6.44
CA VAL A 18 -0.51 14.19 -7.76
C VAL A 18 -0.52 15.26 -8.82
N VAL A 19 -1.28 16.31 -8.58
CA VAL A 19 -1.40 17.44 -9.50
C VAL A 19 -0.02 18.01 -9.79
N GLU A 20 0.79 18.25 -8.76
CA GLU A 20 2.13 18.81 -8.91
C GLU A 20 3.09 17.86 -9.65
N THR A 21 3.14 16.57 -9.29
CA THR A 21 4.02 15.64 -10.02
C THR A 21 3.57 15.37 -11.45
N ASN A 22 2.26 15.45 -11.73
CA ASN A 22 1.72 15.31 -13.07
C ASN A 22 2.05 16.54 -13.93
N MET A 23 2.02 17.74 -13.32
CA MET A 23 2.51 18.97 -13.95
C MET A 23 4.01 18.84 -14.27
N ASP A 24 4.84 18.40 -13.32
CA ASP A 24 6.27 18.17 -13.52
C ASP A 24 6.58 17.12 -14.60
N ALA A 25 5.83 16.01 -14.63
CA ALA A 25 6.00 14.97 -15.64
C ALA A 25 5.71 15.50 -17.05
N SER A 26 4.76 16.42 -17.19
CA SER A 26 4.40 17.06 -18.46
C SER A 26 5.53 17.98 -18.97
N CYS A 27 6.24 18.67 -18.07
CA CYS A 27 7.39 19.53 -18.41
C CYS A 27 8.61 18.75 -18.91
N GLN A 28 8.73 17.46 -18.58
CA GLN A 28 9.88 16.63 -18.98
C GLN A 28 9.78 16.09 -20.42
N GLN A 29 8.62 16.23 -21.08
CA GLN A 29 8.35 15.60 -22.38
C GLN A 29 8.50 16.54 -23.60
N GLY A 30 9.00 17.76 -23.40
CA GLY A 30 9.49 18.66 -24.46
C GLY A 30 8.41 19.45 -25.22
N GLN A 31 8.26 20.75 -24.89
CA GLN A 31 7.98 21.87 -25.82
C GLN A 31 8.08 23.23 -25.07
N GLN A 32 9.19 23.94 -25.27
CA GLN A 32 9.40 25.40 -25.37
C GLN A 32 8.83 26.48 -24.41
N ASP A 33 8.21 26.19 -23.26
CA ASP A 33 7.90 27.27 -22.28
C ASP A 33 8.48 27.00 -20.88
N ILE A 34 9.78 27.31 -20.74
CA ILE A 34 10.57 27.21 -19.50
C ILE A 34 10.04 28.16 -18.39
N ARG A 35 9.23 29.17 -18.71
CA ARG A 35 8.74 30.13 -17.71
C ARG A 35 7.65 29.57 -16.81
N ASN A 36 6.77 28.72 -17.34
CA ASN A 36 5.60 28.22 -16.60
C ASN A 36 5.91 26.98 -15.73
N CYS A 37 7.01 26.26 -15.97
CA CYS A 37 7.44 25.14 -15.14
C CYS A 37 8.22 25.59 -13.88
N ALA A 38 8.76 26.81 -13.87
CA ALA A 38 9.59 27.32 -12.75
C ALA A 38 8.78 27.90 -11.59
N GLU A 39 7.49 28.22 -11.78
CA GLU A 39 6.60 28.76 -10.73
C GLU A 39 6.11 27.70 -9.70
N GLY A 40 6.52 26.43 -9.82
CA GLY A 40 6.19 25.37 -8.85
C GLY A 40 7.01 25.39 -7.56
N SER A 41 8.13 26.12 -7.50
CA SER A 41 9.13 25.94 -6.43
C SER A 41 8.69 26.33 -5.00
N PHE A 42 7.69 27.18 -4.84
CA PHE A 42 7.20 27.54 -3.49
C PHE A 42 6.26 26.47 -2.93
N ASN A 43 5.47 25.80 -3.79
CA ASN A 43 4.48 24.80 -3.37
C ASN A 43 5.15 23.53 -2.82
N VAL A 44 6.26 23.10 -3.43
CA VAL A 44 7.03 21.92 -2.98
C VAL A 44 7.58 22.02 -1.56
N GLN A 45 8.03 23.21 -1.10
CA GLN A 45 8.65 23.33 0.22
C GLN A 45 7.63 23.17 1.37
N TRP A 46 6.47 23.83 1.26
CA TRP A 46 5.42 23.71 2.27
C TRP A 46 4.85 22.29 2.34
N LEU A 47 4.71 21.63 1.19
CA LEU A 47 4.28 20.24 1.10
C LEU A 47 5.27 19.29 1.77
N GLN A 48 6.58 19.49 1.59
CA GLN A 48 7.60 18.70 2.26
C GLN A 48 7.54 18.86 3.78
N ILE A 49 7.41 20.09 4.27
CA ILE A 49 7.28 20.37 5.71
C ILE A 49 6.03 19.70 6.27
N LEU A 50 4.87 19.83 5.62
CA LEU A 50 3.64 19.15 5.99
C LEU A 50 3.81 17.62 6.01
N ASN A 51 4.50 17.06 5.01
CA ASN A 51 4.72 15.62 4.90
C ASN A 51 5.53 15.06 6.07
N ILE A 52 6.54 15.82 6.52
CA ILE A 52 7.40 15.50 7.66
C ILE A 52 6.62 15.65 8.97
N VAL A 53 5.90 16.75 9.16
CA VAL A 53 5.08 16.98 10.36
C VAL A 53 4.04 15.86 10.51
N LEU A 54 3.36 15.50 9.43
CA LEU A 54 2.41 14.37 9.43
C LEU A 54 3.11 13.05 9.75
N LEU A 55 4.30 12.80 9.22
CA LEU A 55 5.07 11.57 9.53
C LEU A 55 5.44 11.49 11.01
N VAL A 56 5.84 12.62 11.61
CA VAL A 56 6.20 12.70 13.04
C VAL A 56 4.98 12.46 13.91
N VAL A 57 3.86 13.15 13.64
CA VAL A 57 2.59 12.93 14.36
C VAL A 57 2.19 11.45 14.28
N TYR A 58 2.30 10.86 13.09
CA TYR A 58 1.99 9.45 12.88
C TYR A 58 2.91 8.53 13.68
N SER A 59 4.21 8.81 13.73
CA SER A 59 5.15 8.01 14.52
C SER A 59 4.85 8.07 16.02
N VAL A 60 4.38 9.21 16.52
CA VAL A 60 4.01 9.38 17.94
C VAL A 60 2.74 8.59 18.26
N GLU A 61 1.71 8.68 17.42
CA GLU A 61 0.48 7.88 17.54
C GLU A 61 0.80 6.37 17.55
N CYS A 62 1.63 5.93 16.59
CA CYS A 62 2.07 4.54 16.45
C CYS A 62 2.85 4.08 17.69
N ALA A 63 3.74 4.90 18.22
CA ALA A 63 4.50 4.61 19.44
C ALA A 63 3.61 4.55 20.69
N ALA A 64 2.63 5.46 20.80
CA ALA A 64 1.66 5.45 21.89
C ALA A 64 0.82 4.17 21.87
N ARG A 65 0.31 3.76 20.70
CA ARG A 65 -0.40 2.48 20.54
C ARG A 65 0.47 1.27 20.84
N ALA A 66 1.73 1.28 20.40
CA ALA A 66 2.70 0.23 20.71
C ALA A 66 2.96 0.10 22.22
N TYR A 67 3.00 1.22 22.94
CA TYR A 67 3.22 1.22 24.38
C TYR A 67 2.02 0.64 25.14
N VAL A 68 0.80 0.91 24.68
CA VAL A 68 -0.45 0.42 25.30
C VAL A 68 -0.68 -1.07 25.02
N GLU A 69 -0.50 -1.52 23.78
CA GLU A 69 -0.84 -2.89 23.35
C GLU A 69 0.31 -3.91 23.53
N ARG A 70 1.53 -3.43 23.85
CA ARG A 70 2.79 -4.10 24.22
C ARG A 70 3.10 -5.48 23.60
N SER A 71 2.28 -6.51 23.86
CA SER A 71 2.48 -7.88 23.36
C SER A 71 1.44 -8.35 22.34
N MET A 72 0.25 -7.75 22.29
CA MET A 72 -0.77 -8.03 21.24
C MET A 72 -0.55 -7.19 19.97
N TYR A 73 0.28 -6.14 20.04
CA TYR A 73 0.65 -5.30 18.90
C TYR A 73 1.14 -6.11 17.68
N ILE A 74 1.93 -7.15 17.92
CA ILE A 74 2.57 -7.95 16.87
C ILE A 74 1.60 -8.96 16.23
N TRP A 75 0.50 -9.30 16.89
CA TRP A 75 -0.50 -10.24 16.37
C TRP A 75 -1.58 -9.56 15.53
N ASN A 76 -1.82 -8.27 15.75
CA ASN A 76 -2.79 -7.51 14.99
C ASN A 76 -2.17 -7.02 13.65
N ARG A 77 -2.59 -7.62 12.53
CA ARG A 77 -2.08 -7.29 11.17
C ARG A 77 -2.26 -5.82 10.79
N TRP A 78 -3.33 -5.17 11.25
CA TRP A 78 -3.61 -3.76 10.96
C TRP A 78 -2.54 -2.83 11.50
N ASN A 79 -2.03 -3.22 12.65
CA ASN A 79 -1.09 -2.47 13.40
C ASN A 79 0.37 -2.80 12.98
N GLN A 80 0.61 -3.96 12.37
CA GLN A 80 1.86 -4.23 11.63
C GLN A 80 2.00 -3.38 10.36
N ILE A 81 0.91 -3.17 9.61
CA ILE A 81 0.88 -2.26 8.46
C ILE A 81 1.18 -0.82 8.91
N ASP A 82 0.76 -0.50 10.13
CA ASP A 82 1.00 0.79 10.76
C ASP A 82 2.50 1.08 10.91
N LEU A 83 3.17 0.17 11.59
CA LEU A 83 4.60 0.17 11.84
C LEU A 83 5.42 0.17 10.53
N LEU A 84 5.05 -0.67 9.57
CA LEU A 84 5.76 -0.79 8.30
C LEU A 84 5.77 0.54 7.53
N THR A 85 4.67 1.28 7.58
CA THR A 85 4.57 2.57 6.89
C THR A 85 5.47 3.62 7.53
N VAL A 86 5.53 3.67 8.87
CA VAL A 86 6.43 4.59 9.58
C VAL A 86 7.88 4.25 9.24
N LEU A 87 8.25 2.97 9.31
CA LEU A 87 9.60 2.50 8.97
C LEU A 87 9.99 2.81 7.52
N LEU A 88 9.07 2.66 6.56
CA LEU A 88 9.33 3.03 5.16
C LEU A 88 9.39 4.54 4.94
N GLY A 89 8.67 5.34 5.72
CA GLY A 89 8.78 6.80 5.69
C GLY A 89 10.17 7.27 6.12
N TRP A 90 10.65 6.79 7.26
CA TRP A 90 11.99 7.09 7.75
C TRP A 90 13.09 6.48 6.86
N GLY A 91 12.91 5.22 6.45
CA GLY A 91 13.82 4.54 5.54
C GLY A 91 13.93 5.24 4.19
N GLY A 92 12.83 5.74 3.63
CA GLY A 92 12.85 6.52 2.40
C GLY A 92 13.69 7.79 2.51
N MET A 93 13.65 8.47 3.65
CA MET A 93 14.44 9.68 3.90
C MET A 93 15.93 9.36 4.07
N LEU A 94 16.25 8.29 4.80
CA LEU A 94 17.64 7.83 4.98
C LEU A 94 18.26 7.31 3.68
N LEU A 95 17.51 6.55 2.89
CA LEU A 95 17.98 6.07 1.58
C LEU A 95 18.14 7.21 0.57
N ALA A 96 17.31 8.27 0.63
CA ALA A 96 17.48 9.47 -0.19
C ALA A 96 18.82 10.17 0.05
N SER A 97 19.28 10.17 1.30
CA SER A 97 20.56 10.78 1.68
C SER A 97 21.76 9.86 1.43
N ALA A 98 21.58 8.54 1.54
CA ALA A 98 22.69 7.57 1.44
C ALA A 98 23.02 7.17 0.00
N VAL A 99 22.02 7.11 -0.87
CA VAL A 99 22.17 6.71 -2.26
C VAL A 99 21.53 7.84 -3.05
N ASN A 100 22.25 8.46 -4.00
CA ASN A 100 21.74 9.48 -4.93
C ASN A 100 20.68 8.88 -5.89
N LEU A 101 19.75 8.09 -5.37
CA LEU A 101 18.57 7.61 -6.04
C LEU A 101 17.72 8.83 -6.34
N ASN A 102 17.33 8.97 -7.60
CA ASN A 102 16.43 10.03 -8.03
C ASN A 102 15.30 10.18 -7.03
N VAL A 103 15.20 11.37 -6.44
CA VAL A 103 14.20 11.75 -5.43
C VAL A 103 12.80 11.34 -5.88
N LEU A 104 12.52 11.36 -7.20
CA LEU A 104 11.27 10.88 -7.81
C LEU A 104 10.93 9.41 -7.49
N ARG A 105 11.93 8.52 -7.41
CA ARG A 105 11.71 7.09 -7.13
C ARG A 105 11.31 6.88 -5.68
N LEU A 106 12.00 7.53 -4.75
CA LEU A 106 11.69 7.46 -3.32
C LEU A 106 10.36 8.13 -3.00
N PHE A 107 10.09 9.27 -3.63
CA PHE A 107 8.82 9.98 -3.53
C PHE A 107 7.64 9.10 -3.97
N ARG A 108 7.78 8.38 -5.09
CA ARG A 108 6.75 7.43 -5.57
C ARG A 108 6.48 6.32 -4.56
N VAL A 109 7.52 5.72 -3.97
CA VAL A 109 7.37 4.62 -2.99
C VAL A 109 6.67 5.11 -1.71
N VAL A 110 7.12 6.24 -1.16
CA VAL A 110 6.51 6.82 0.05
C VAL A 110 5.04 7.20 -0.20
N ARG A 111 4.74 7.80 -1.35
CA ARG A 111 3.38 8.17 -1.74
C ARG A 111 2.47 6.97 -1.97
N LEU A 112 2.97 5.90 -2.61
CA LEU A 112 2.23 4.64 -2.80
C LEU A 112 1.82 4.01 -1.47
N MET A 113 2.74 3.95 -0.50
CA MET A 113 2.42 3.44 0.83
C MET A 113 1.39 4.31 1.55
N ARG A 114 1.49 5.63 1.44
CA ARG A 114 0.49 6.56 2.01
C ARG A 114 -0.89 6.46 1.33
N ALA A 115 -0.95 6.27 0.02
CA ALA A 115 -2.21 6.05 -0.71
C ALA A 115 -2.85 4.71 -0.32
N ALA A 116 -2.05 3.65 -0.22
CA ALA A 116 -2.51 2.34 0.25
C ALA A 116 -3.10 2.45 1.67
N ARG A 117 -2.47 3.23 2.56
CA ARG A 117 -3.00 3.48 3.90
C ARG A 117 -4.37 4.14 3.91
N VAL A 118 -4.63 5.14 3.06
CA VAL A 118 -5.95 5.78 2.98
C VAL A 118 -7.01 4.73 2.63
N VAL A 119 -6.74 3.87 1.66
CA VAL A 119 -7.65 2.78 1.27
C VAL A 119 -7.90 1.82 2.43
N ILE A 120 -6.84 1.45 3.15
CA ILE A 120 -6.86 0.54 4.31
C ILE A 120 -7.52 1.18 5.54
N SER A 121 -7.47 2.51 5.66
CA SER A 121 -8.06 3.27 6.79
C SER A 121 -9.58 3.40 6.71
N VAL A 122 -10.17 3.13 5.55
CA VAL A 122 -11.63 3.14 5.40
C VAL A 122 -12.20 1.88 6.06
N PRO A 123 -13.07 2.01 7.08
CA PRO A 123 -13.61 0.86 7.80
C PRO A 123 -14.41 -0.08 6.88
N GLU A 124 -15.11 0.44 5.86
CA GLU A 124 -15.73 -0.42 4.84
C GLU A 124 -14.71 -1.29 4.11
N PHE A 125 -13.56 -0.75 3.71
CA PHE A 125 -12.55 -1.51 2.97
C PHE A 125 -11.96 -2.63 3.81
N TYR A 126 -11.75 -2.39 5.10
CA TYR A 126 -11.34 -3.44 6.03
C TYR A 126 -12.33 -4.61 6.05
N ILE A 127 -13.63 -4.31 6.22
CA ILE A 127 -14.69 -5.32 6.27
C ILE A 127 -14.75 -6.09 4.95
N LEU A 128 -14.64 -5.38 3.82
CA LEU A 128 -14.63 -5.97 2.48
C LEU A 128 -13.44 -6.91 2.27
N VAL A 129 -12.21 -6.48 2.60
CA VAL A 129 -11.00 -7.30 2.46
C VAL A 129 -11.01 -8.50 3.40
N SER A 130 -11.46 -8.30 4.64
CA SER A 130 -11.61 -9.38 5.61
C SER A 130 -12.60 -10.43 5.10
N GLY A 131 -13.79 -10.00 4.64
CA GLY A 131 -14.79 -10.87 4.04
C GLY A 131 -14.29 -11.59 2.78
N LEU A 132 -13.57 -10.88 1.91
CA LEU A 132 -12.95 -11.47 0.72
C LEU A 132 -11.92 -12.53 1.09
N SER A 133 -11.10 -12.29 2.12
CA SER A 133 -10.09 -13.25 2.59
C SER A 133 -10.71 -14.53 3.16
N HIS A 134 -11.83 -14.40 3.88
CA HIS A 134 -12.60 -15.53 4.38
C HIS A 134 -13.19 -16.35 3.22
N SER A 135 -13.81 -15.67 2.25
CA SER A 135 -14.36 -16.31 1.05
C SER A 135 -13.28 -16.97 0.20
N LEU A 136 -12.12 -16.33 0.03
CA LEU A 136 -10.97 -16.91 -0.68
C LEU A 136 -10.49 -18.19 0.00
N LYS A 137 -10.37 -18.21 1.33
CA LYS A 137 -9.98 -19.42 2.07
C LYS A 137 -10.99 -20.56 1.87
N ALA A 138 -12.29 -20.24 1.86
CA ALA A 138 -13.34 -21.21 1.58
C ALA A 138 -13.29 -21.73 0.12
N ILE A 139 -13.07 -20.83 -0.84
CA ILE A 139 -12.95 -21.17 -2.27
C ILE A 139 -11.74 -22.07 -2.53
N VAL A 140 -10.58 -21.77 -1.93
CA VAL A 140 -9.37 -22.60 -2.07
C VAL A 140 -9.60 -24.01 -1.51
N PHE A 141 -10.26 -24.12 -0.35
CA PHE A 141 -10.58 -25.43 0.19
C PHE A 141 -11.55 -26.21 -0.72
N GLY A 142 -12.59 -25.53 -1.22
CA GLY A 142 -13.55 -26.12 -2.16
C GLY A 142 -12.90 -26.53 -3.49
N SER A 143 -12.00 -25.72 -4.04
CA SER A 143 -11.30 -26.01 -5.29
C SER A 143 -10.34 -27.19 -5.16
N VAL A 144 -9.65 -27.31 -4.02
CA VAL A 144 -8.79 -28.48 -3.72
C VAL A 144 -9.62 -29.76 -3.61
N MET A 145 -10.76 -29.72 -2.92
CA MET A 145 -11.67 -30.88 -2.85
C MET A 145 -12.18 -31.29 -4.23
N LEU A 146 -12.58 -30.32 -5.06
CA LEU A 146 -13.08 -30.59 -6.40
C LEU A 146 -11.99 -31.16 -7.32
N LEU A 147 -10.76 -30.63 -7.24
CA LEU A 147 -9.60 -31.18 -7.93
C LEU A 147 -9.34 -32.63 -7.50
N ALA A 148 -9.41 -32.95 -6.21
CA ALA A 148 -9.21 -34.31 -5.73
C ALA A 148 -10.21 -35.31 -6.34
N VAL A 149 -11.50 -34.94 -6.43
CA VAL A 149 -12.53 -35.78 -7.05
C VAL A 149 -12.25 -36.01 -8.54
N ILE A 150 -11.89 -34.94 -9.26
CA ILE A 150 -11.54 -35.03 -10.69
C ILE A 150 -10.34 -35.95 -10.89
N LEU A 151 -9.30 -35.83 -10.05
CA LEU A 151 -8.10 -36.67 -10.13
C LEU A 151 -8.43 -38.16 -9.89
N VAL A 152 -9.30 -38.48 -8.94
CA VAL A 152 -9.75 -39.86 -8.70
C VAL A 152 -10.48 -40.42 -9.92
N TRP A 153 -11.41 -39.64 -10.49
CA TRP A 153 -12.15 -40.07 -11.68
C TRP A 153 -11.25 -40.24 -12.91
N ALA A 154 -10.32 -39.30 -13.11
CA ALA A 154 -9.33 -39.37 -14.20
C ALA A 154 -8.42 -40.60 -14.05
N ALA A 155 -8.00 -40.94 -12.83
CA ALA A 155 -7.21 -42.14 -12.58
C ALA A 155 -8.04 -43.43 -12.81
N ALA A 156 -9.31 -43.44 -12.41
CA ALA A 156 -10.21 -44.57 -12.64
C ALA A 156 -10.46 -44.80 -14.13
N SER A 157 -10.74 -43.74 -14.91
CA SER A 157 -10.94 -43.84 -16.36
C SER A 157 -9.68 -44.27 -17.10
N ALA A 158 -8.51 -43.77 -16.69
CA ALA A 158 -7.23 -44.21 -17.24
C ALA A 158 -6.99 -45.71 -17.01
N ARG A 159 -7.32 -46.22 -15.81
CA ARG A 159 -7.19 -47.66 -15.49
C ARG A 159 -8.15 -48.53 -16.31
N LEU A 160 -9.35 -48.05 -16.60
CA LEU A 160 -10.33 -48.75 -17.45
C LEU A 160 -9.84 -48.90 -18.89
N GLN A 161 -9.16 -47.89 -19.45
CA GLN A 161 -8.61 -47.97 -20.81
C GLN A 161 -7.41 -48.92 -20.92
N THR A 162 -6.67 -49.12 -19.83
CA THR A 162 -5.51 -50.01 -19.79
C THR A 162 -5.84 -51.48 -19.51
N GLN A 163 -7.08 -51.83 -19.18
CA GLN A 163 -7.43 -53.25 -19.08
C GLN A 163 -7.53 -53.87 -20.48
N PRO A 164 -6.67 -54.84 -20.82
CA PRO A 164 -6.78 -55.53 -22.10
C PRO A 164 -8.08 -56.32 -22.12
N SER A 165 -8.90 -56.08 -23.15
CA SER A 165 -10.06 -56.92 -23.47
C SER A 165 -9.58 -58.36 -23.59
N LYS A 166 -10.01 -59.22 -22.67
CA LYS A 166 -9.91 -60.67 -22.85
C LYS A 166 -10.76 -61.13 -24.01
#